data_AF-A0A132MLP5-F1
#
_entry.id   AF-A0A132MLP5-F1
#
_cell.length_a   1.000
_cell.length_b   1.000
_cell.length_c   1.000
_cell.angle_alpha   90.00
_cell.angle_beta   90.00
_cell.angle_gamma   90.00
#
_symmetry.space_group_name_H-M   'P 1'
#
loop_
_entity.id
_entity.type
_entity.pdbx_description
1 polymer ?
#
loop_
_entity_poly.entity_id
_entity_poly.type
_entity_poly.pdbx_seq_one_letter_code
_entity_poly.pdbx_strand_id
1 'polypeptide(L)'
;MPDEISFHSLGGGRVRYQACERLDWLGDWLTTDIQVHYFCLELLMDLAGFVEGRQSEPSEWSGNAWLAVITPEKVTLSNHWNEDLGERSWPLSEVYAVVRKFWEHLRDFDPERARQAIAKYERKTGAKVPSDLLPGDA
;
A
#
# COMPACT_ATOMS: atom_id res chain seq x y z
N MET A 1 -15.72 6.29 -2.99
CA MET A 1 -14.91 7.36 -2.37
C MET A 1 -13.80 7.80 -3.35
N PRO A 2 -14.09 8.38 -4.53
CA PRO A 2 -13.08 8.42 -5.60
C PRO A 2 -12.00 9.51 -5.47
N ASP A 3 -12.20 10.58 -4.68
CA ASP A 3 -11.41 11.82 -4.85
C ASP A 3 -10.66 12.33 -3.59
N GLU A 4 -10.57 11.55 -2.51
CA GLU A 4 -9.93 12.04 -1.28
C GLU A 4 -8.40 11.96 -1.28
N ILE A 5 -7.79 11.15 -2.17
CA ILE A 5 -6.33 11.06 -2.34
C ILE A 5 -5.96 10.81 -3.80
N SER A 6 -4.88 11.44 -4.28
CA SER A 6 -4.30 11.24 -5.62
C SER A 6 -2.78 11.14 -5.56
N PHE A 7 -2.18 10.40 -6.50
CA PHE A 7 -0.74 10.16 -6.59
C PHE A 7 -0.17 10.69 -7.90
N HIS A 8 1.01 11.28 -7.83
CA HIS A 8 1.66 11.94 -8.97
C HIS A 8 3.14 11.63 -8.97
N SER A 9 3.66 11.13 -10.09
CA SER A 9 5.08 10.83 -10.21
C SER A 9 5.88 12.12 -10.42
N LEU A 10 6.92 12.30 -9.60
CA LEU A 10 7.94 13.32 -9.74
C LEU A 10 9.18 12.58 -10.25
N GLY A 11 9.71 12.94 -11.42
CA GLY A 11 10.79 12.22 -12.09
C GLY A 11 11.91 11.68 -11.17
N GLY A 12 12.51 10.55 -11.54
CA GLY A 12 13.45 9.83 -10.67
C GLY A 12 12.79 8.79 -9.75
N GLY A 13 11.56 8.37 -10.06
CA GLY A 13 10.85 7.30 -9.34
C GLY A 13 10.26 7.73 -8.00
N ARG A 14 10.16 9.05 -7.73
CA ARG A 14 9.50 9.57 -6.53
C ARG A 14 8.01 9.75 -6.82
N VAL A 15 7.17 9.52 -5.83
CA VAL A 15 5.74 9.79 -5.91
C VAL A 15 5.38 10.82 -4.84
N ARG A 16 4.60 11.83 -5.22
CA ARG A 16 3.92 12.72 -4.27
C ARG A 16 2.45 12.35 -4.20
N TYR A 17 1.80 12.71 -3.11
CA TYR A 17 0.36 12.61 -2.97
C TYR A 17 -0.28 13.98 -2.73
N GLN A 18 -1.58 14.06 -2.99
CA GLN A 18 -2.45 15.11 -2.52
C GLN A 18 -3.67 14.45 -1.89
N ALA A 19 -3.96 14.77 -0.64
CA ALA A 19 -5.02 14.14 0.15
C ALA A 19 -5.80 15.16 1.00
N CYS A 20 -6.99 14.76 1.47
CA CYS A 20 -7.64 15.44 2.58
C CYS A 20 -6.94 15.11 3.92
N GLU A 21 -7.16 15.93 4.95
CA GLU A 21 -6.53 15.77 6.28
C GLU A 21 -6.72 14.36 6.88
N ARG A 22 -7.86 13.72 6.57
CA ARG A 22 -8.18 12.37 7.05
C ARG A 22 -7.24 11.31 6.49
N LEU A 23 -6.81 11.46 5.23
CA LEU A 23 -5.99 10.50 4.49
C LEU A 23 -4.51 10.89 4.40
N ASP A 24 -4.13 12.03 4.97
CA ASP A 24 -2.78 12.58 4.90
C ASP A 24 -1.72 11.57 5.39
N TRP A 25 -1.97 10.92 6.53
CA TRP A 25 -1.07 9.90 7.09
C TRP A 25 -0.93 8.66 6.21
N LEU A 26 -2.01 8.25 5.53
CA LEU A 26 -1.95 7.13 4.59
C LEU A 26 -1.12 7.50 3.35
N GLY A 27 -1.29 8.74 2.85
CA GLY A 27 -0.48 9.25 1.75
C GLY A 27 1.00 9.34 2.11
N ASP A 28 1.30 9.86 3.30
CA ASP A 28 2.66 9.95 3.82
C ASP A 28 3.29 8.57 3.93
N TRP A 29 2.67 7.67 4.70
CA TRP A 29 3.12 6.29 4.88
C TRP A 29 3.41 5.58 3.55
N LEU A 30 2.51 5.70 2.57
CA LEU A 30 2.69 5.04 1.27
C LEU A 30 3.85 5.61 0.47
N THR A 31 4.07 6.93 0.52
CA THR A 31 5.10 7.59 -0.28
C THR A 31 6.47 7.66 0.40
N THR A 32 6.55 7.47 1.73
CA THR A 32 7.81 7.47 2.48
C THR A 32 8.32 6.08 2.80
N ASP A 33 7.43 5.16 3.20
CA ASP A 33 7.84 3.87 3.78
C ASP A 33 7.61 2.73 2.79
N ILE A 34 6.47 2.75 2.09
CA ILE A 34 6.14 1.67 1.16
C ILE A 34 6.87 1.86 -0.18
N GLN A 35 6.67 3.00 -0.86
CA GLN A 35 7.32 3.60 -2.06
C GLN A 35 7.81 2.71 -3.24
N VAL A 36 8.33 1.51 -2.97
CA VAL A 36 8.83 0.51 -3.90
C VAL A 36 7.68 -0.39 -4.36
N HIS A 37 7.61 -0.66 -5.67
CA HIS A 37 6.62 -1.57 -6.29
C HIS A 37 6.46 -2.89 -5.53
N TYR A 38 7.57 -3.54 -5.16
CA TYR A 38 7.52 -4.82 -4.46
C TYR A 38 6.82 -4.72 -3.10
N PHE A 39 7.15 -3.73 -2.26
CA PHE A 39 6.53 -3.58 -0.94
C PHE A 39 5.07 -3.15 -1.06
N CYS A 40 4.74 -2.30 -2.03
CA CYS A 40 3.36 -1.94 -2.31
C CYS A 40 2.51 -3.16 -2.71
N LEU A 41 3.04 -4.02 -3.58
CA LEU A 41 2.36 -5.26 -3.98
C LEU A 41 2.22 -6.22 -2.79
N GLU A 42 3.29 -6.42 -2.02
CA GLU A 42 3.26 -7.31 -0.86
C GLU A 42 2.24 -6.84 0.19
N LEU A 43 2.17 -5.54 0.47
CA LEU A 43 1.16 -4.94 1.34
C LEU A 43 -0.25 -5.12 0.78
N LEU A 44 -0.45 -4.89 -0.52
CA LEU A 44 -1.75 -5.05 -1.16
C LEU A 44 -2.26 -6.49 -1.06
N MET A 45 -1.37 -7.47 -1.23
CA MET A 45 -1.70 -8.89 -1.11
C MET A 45 -2.00 -9.29 0.34
N ASP A 46 -1.30 -8.70 1.32
CA ASP A 46 -1.57 -8.91 2.74
C ASP A 46 -2.96 -8.38 3.13
N LEU A 47 -3.27 -7.13 2.74
CA LEU A 47 -4.59 -6.52 2.91
C LEU A 47 -5.70 -7.34 2.23
N ALA A 48 -5.45 -7.84 1.02
CA ALA A 48 -6.39 -8.72 0.32
C ALA A 48 -6.68 -10.00 1.13
N GLY A 49 -5.64 -10.60 1.74
CA GLY A 49 -5.77 -11.77 2.61
C GLY A 49 -6.77 -11.55 3.75
N PHE A 50 -6.72 -10.39 4.41
CA PHE A 50 -7.70 -10.04 5.45
C PHE A 50 -9.09 -9.76 4.87
N VAL A 51 -9.19 -8.99 3.77
CA VAL A 51 -10.48 -8.67 3.12
C VAL A 51 -11.22 -9.94 2.68
N GLU A 52 -10.49 -10.94 2.22
CA GLU A 52 -11.02 -12.21 1.73
C GLU A 52 -11.17 -13.27 2.84
N GLY A 53 -10.86 -12.93 4.10
CA GLY A 53 -10.98 -13.82 5.25
C GLY A 53 -9.98 -14.98 5.26
N ARG A 54 -8.89 -14.89 4.48
CA ARG A 54 -7.80 -15.87 4.49
C ARG A 54 -6.80 -15.65 5.64
N GLN A 55 -6.83 -14.47 6.24
CA GLN A 55 -5.99 -14.10 7.37
C GLN A 55 -6.84 -13.49 8.49
N SER A 56 -6.57 -13.92 9.73
CA SER A 56 -7.25 -13.44 10.94
C SER A 56 -6.30 -12.87 11.98
N GLU A 57 -5.04 -13.34 12.00
CA GLU A 57 -4.03 -12.85 12.94
C GLU A 57 -3.50 -11.48 12.51
N PRO A 58 -3.27 -10.55 13.46
CA PRO A 58 -2.72 -9.24 13.13
C PRO A 58 -1.38 -9.32 12.40
N SER A 59 -1.19 -8.42 11.43
CA SER A 59 0.06 -8.25 10.67
C SER A 59 0.68 -6.90 11.00
N GLU A 60 1.99 -6.87 11.19
CA GLU A 60 2.74 -5.66 11.51
C GLU A 60 3.67 -5.28 10.37
N TRP A 61 3.58 -4.02 9.94
CA TRP A 61 4.43 -3.42 8.91
C TRP A 61 5.17 -2.24 9.52
N SER A 62 6.46 -2.40 9.77
CA SER A 62 7.31 -1.34 10.29
C SER A 62 8.24 -0.82 9.20
N GLY A 63 8.24 0.49 9.00
CA GLY A 63 9.02 1.17 7.98
C GLY A 63 10.01 2.19 8.56
N ASN A 64 10.25 3.23 7.77
CA ASN A 64 11.15 4.32 8.13
C ASN A 64 10.56 5.20 9.23
N ALA A 65 9.31 5.64 9.08
CA ALA A 65 8.66 6.56 10.01
C ALA A 65 7.43 5.94 10.69
N TRP A 66 6.81 4.96 10.05
CA TRP A 66 5.50 4.47 10.42
C TRP A 66 5.53 3.02 10.88
N LEU A 67 4.72 2.71 11.88
CA LEU A 67 4.25 1.36 12.18
C LEU A 67 2.80 1.26 11.71
N ALA A 68 2.49 0.22 10.95
CA ALA A 68 1.14 -0.17 10.64
C ALA A 68 0.80 -1.50 11.29
N VAL A 69 -0.33 -1.56 11.99
CA VAL A 69 -0.93 -2.79 12.50
C VAL A 69 -2.21 -3.04 11.71
N ILE A 70 -2.29 -4.19 11.05
CA ILE A 70 -3.40 -4.59 10.19
C ILE A 70 -4.19 -5.69 10.88
N THR A 71 -5.50 -5.51 11.02
CA THR A 71 -6.47 -6.52 11.48
C THR A 71 -7.58 -6.70 10.43
N PRO A 72 -8.47 -7.71 10.57
CA PRO A 72 -9.61 -7.87 9.67
C PRO A 72 -10.53 -6.64 9.59
N GLU A 73 -10.54 -5.79 10.61
CA GLU A 73 -11.44 -4.64 10.69
C GLU A 73 -10.78 -3.33 10.25
N LYS A 74 -9.50 -3.16 10.56
CA LYS A 74 -8.84 -1.85 10.44
C LYS A 74 -7.32 -1.94 10.22
N VAL A 75 -6.78 -0.83 9.73
CA VAL A 75 -5.35 -0.55 9.77
C VAL A 75 -5.14 0.62 10.71
N THR A 76 -4.23 0.45 11.67
CA THR A 76 -3.80 1.50 12.60
C THR A 76 -2.39 1.93 12.25
N LEU A 77 -2.17 3.23 12.09
CA LEU A 77 -0.85 3.82 11.93
C LEU A 77 -0.44 4.56 13.20
N SER A 78 0.84 4.44 13.54
CA SER A 78 1.54 5.26 14.52
C SER A 78 2.90 5.68 13.97
N ASN A 79 3.43 6.81 14.43
CA ASN A 79 4.70 7.34 13.96
C ASN A 79 5.81 7.12 15.01
N HIS A 80 6.89 6.45 14.61
CA HIS A 80 8.03 6.14 15.47
C HIS A 80 8.81 7.38 15.95
N TRP A 81 8.72 8.48 15.19
CA TRP A 81 9.50 9.69 15.46
C TRP A 81 8.71 10.76 16.19
N ASN A 82 7.40 10.61 16.29
CA ASN A 82 6.53 11.59 16.91
C ASN A 82 5.35 10.91 17.62
N GLU A 83 5.61 10.47 18.84
CA GLU A 83 4.63 9.82 19.70
C GLU A 83 3.43 10.74 20.04
N ASP A 84 3.64 12.07 20.03
CA ASP A 84 2.59 13.06 20.29
C ASP A 84 1.50 13.09 19.21
N LEU A 85 1.79 12.57 18.00
CA LEU A 85 0.78 12.38 16.97
C LEU A 85 -0.26 11.32 17.37
N GLY A 86 0.11 10.40 18.27
CA GLY A 86 -0.73 9.28 18.68
C GLY A 86 -0.94 8.26 17.55
N GLU A 87 -2.08 7.56 17.62
CA GLU A 87 -2.48 6.57 16.64
C GLU A 87 -3.69 7.05 15.84
N ARG A 88 -3.78 6.63 14.58
CA ARG A 88 -4.97 6.81 13.76
C ARG A 88 -5.33 5.51 13.06
N SER A 89 -6.62 5.20 13.01
CA SER A 89 -7.13 3.99 12.37
C SER A 89 -8.09 4.30 11.23
N TRP A 90 -8.07 3.44 10.22
CA TRP A 90 -9.02 3.44 9.11
C TRP A 90 -9.60 2.04 8.91
N PRO A 91 -10.84 1.90 8.41
CA PRO A 91 -11.39 0.62 8.02
C PRO A 91 -10.48 -0.11 7.02
N LEU A 92 -10.33 -1.43 7.18
CA LEU A 92 -9.47 -2.24 6.30
C LEU A 92 -9.82 -2.06 4.83
N SER A 93 -11.11 -2.09 4.49
CA SER A 93 -11.60 -1.92 3.12
C SER A 93 -11.20 -0.59 2.50
N GLU A 94 -11.11 0.46 3.33
CA GLU A 94 -10.72 1.78 2.89
C GLU A 94 -9.22 1.83 2.58
N VAL A 95 -8.38 1.29 3.48
CA VAL A 95 -6.94 1.22 3.25
C VAL A 95 -6.61 0.34 2.06
N TYR A 96 -7.30 -0.80 1.91
CA TYR A 96 -7.19 -1.65 0.72
C TYR A 96 -7.44 -0.85 -0.57
N ALA A 97 -8.51 -0.04 -0.62
CA ALA A 97 -8.81 0.78 -1.78
C ALA A 97 -7.73 1.84 -2.05
N VAL A 98 -7.19 2.48 -1.01
CA VAL A 98 -6.11 3.48 -1.14
C VAL A 98 -4.80 2.85 -1.62
N VAL A 99 -4.39 1.73 -1.02
CA VAL A 99 -3.17 1.00 -1.41
C VAL A 99 -3.31 0.45 -2.83
N ARG A 100 -4.49 -0.03 -3.21
CA ARG A 100 -4.78 -0.45 -4.58
C ARG A 100 -4.60 0.70 -5.57
N LYS A 101 -5.13 1.89 -5.26
CA LYS A 101 -4.95 3.10 -6.10
C LYS A 101 -3.46 3.49 -6.23
N PHE A 102 -2.68 3.31 -5.16
CA PHE A 102 -1.24 3.55 -5.20
C PHE A 102 -0.50 2.51 -6.06
N TRP A 103 -0.84 1.22 -5.93
CA TRP A 103 -0.30 0.17 -6.79
C TRP A 103 -0.62 0.42 -8.27
N GLU A 104 -1.86 0.75 -8.60
CA GLU A 104 -2.28 1.08 -9.97
C GLU A 104 -1.44 2.23 -10.53
N HIS A 105 -1.22 3.29 -9.74
CA HIS A 105 -0.34 4.39 -10.13
C HIS A 105 1.10 3.93 -10.40
N LEU A 106 1.70 3.15 -9.49
CA LEU A 106 3.08 2.65 -9.64
C LEU A 106 3.21 1.73 -10.85
N ARG A 107 2.23 0.84 -11.03
CA ARG A 107 2.16 -0.13 -12.12
C ARG A 107 2.06 0.55 -13.47
N ASP A 108 1.23 1.57 -13.59
CA ASP A 108 1.01 2.26 -14.85
C ASP A 108 2.18 3.22 -15.17
N PHE A 109 2.84 3.77 -14.15
CA PHE A 109 4.01 4.64 -14.33
C PHE A 109 5.27 3.87 -14.77
N ASP A 110 5.54 2.69 -14.19
CA ASP A 110 6.68 1.84 -14.55
C ASP A 110 6.24 0.36 -14.63
N PRO A 111 5.64 -0.05 -15.77
CA PRO A 111 5.13 -1.40 -15.96
C PRO A 111 6.22 -2.48 -15.85
N GLU A 112 7.45 -2.15 -16.22
CA GLU A 112 8.56 -3.11 -16.16
C GLU A 112 8.97 -3.40 -14.72
N ARG A 113 9.08 -2.38 -13.87
CA ARG A 113 9.28 -2.59 -12.43
C ARG A 113 8.11 -3.33 -11.79
N ALA A 114 6.88 -3.10 -12.25
CA ALA A 114 5.73 -3.85 -11.77
C ALA A 114 5.81 -5.34 -12.13
N ARG A 115 6.19 -5.69 -13.37
CA ARG A 115 6.44 -7.09 -13.76
C ARG A 115 7.51 -7.74 -12.89
N GLN A 116 8.59 -7.02 -12.61
CA GLN A 116 9.67 -7.51 -11.74
C GLN A 116 9.20 -7.73 -10.30
N ALA A 117 8.39 -6.82 -9.76
CA ALA A 117 7.78 -6.95 -8.44
C ALA A 117 6.87 -8.18 -8.35
N ILE A 118 6.01 -8.39 -9.35
CA ILE A 118 5.13 -9.57 -9.46
C ILE A 118 5.96 -10.85 -9.52
N ALA A 119 6.91 -10.95 -10.45
CA ALA A 119 7.75 -12.13 -10.59
C ALA A 119 8.57 -12.43 -9.32
N LYS A 120 8.98 -11.39 -8.58
CA LYS A 120 9.65 -11.54 -7.29
C LYS A 120 8.68 -12.05 -6.22
N TYR A 121 7.47 -11.50 -6.13
CA TYR A 121 6.45 -11.91 -5.18
C TYR A 121 6.04 -13.38 -5.38
N GLU A 122 5.71 -13.76 -6.61
CA GLU A 122 5.29 -15.14 -6.92
C GLU A 122 6.41 -16.14 -6.63
N ARG A 123 7.67 -15.78 -6.90
CA ARG A 123 8.82 -16.63 -6.59
C ARG A 123 9.03 -16.81 -5.09
N LYS A 124 8.84 -15.74 -4.30
CA LYS A 124 9.06 -15.77 -2.85
C LYS A 124 7.95 -16.52 -2.12
N THR A 125 6.71 -16.35 -2.55
CA THR A 125 5.52 -16.86 -1.83
C THR A 125 4.96 -18.14 -2.45
N GLY A 126 5.23 -18.41 -3.72
CA GLY A 126 4.57 -19.45 -4.50
C GLY A 126 3.11 -19.10 -4.90
N ALA A 127 2.57 -18.00 -4.40
CA ALA A 127 1.21 -17.55 -4.69
C ALA A 127 1.19 -16.75 -6.00
N LYS A 128 0.10 -16.91 -6.77
CA LYS A 128 -0.13 -16.14 -7.99
C LYS A 128 -0.75 -14.79 -7.68
N VAL A 129 -0.29 -13.75 -8.37
CA VAL A 129 -0.88 -12.41 -8.27
C VAL A 129 -2.18 -12.39 -9.10
N PRO A 130 -3.29 -11.84 -8.57
CA PRO A 130 -4.54 -11.66 -9.31
C PRO A 130 -4.34 -10.93 -10.64
N SER A 131 -5.07 -11.37 -11.67
CA SER A 131 -4.89 -10.88 -13.04
C SER A 131 -5.20 -9.39 -13.21
N ASP A 132 -6.09 -8.83 -12.40
CA ASP A 132 -6.46 -7.41 -12.38
C ASP A 132 -5.36 -6.51 -11.80
N LEU A 133 -4.36 -7.08 -11.12
CA LEU A 133 -3.19 -6.37 -10.60
C LEU A 133 -1.99 -6.41 -11.55
N LEU A 134 -2.07 -7.20 -12.63
CA LEU A 134 -1.01 -7.28 -13.63
C LEU A 134 -0.94 -5.97 -14.45
N PRO A 135 0.26 -5.55 -14.91
CA PRO A 135 0.39 -4.46 -15.86
C PRO A 135 -0.27 -4.85 -17.20
N GLY A 136 -0.85 -3.88 -17.89
CA GLY A 136 -1.40 -4.10 -19.23
C GLY A 136 -0.32 -4.54 -20.22
N ASP A 137 -0.72 -5.36 -21.19
CA ASP A 137 0.11 -5.64 -22.37
C ASP A 137 0.19 -4.35 -23.20
N ALA A 138 1.39 -3.77 -23.28
CA ALA A 138 1.68 -2.59 -24.08
C ALA A 138 2.02 -2.98 -25.53
#